data_AF-A0A1J4WUL8-F1
#
_entry.id   AF-A0A1J4WUL8-F1
#
_cell.length_a   1.000
_cell.length_b   1.000
_cell.length_c   1.000
_cell.angle_alpha   90.00
_cell.angle_beta   90.00
_cell.angle_gamma   90.00
#
_symmetry.space_group_name_H-M   'P 1'
#
loop_
_entity.id
_entity.type
_entity.pdbx_description
1 polymer ?
#
loop_
_entity_poly.entity_id
_entity_poly.type
_entity_poly.pdbx_seq_one_letter_code
_entity_poly.pdbx_strand_id
1 'polypeptide(L)' 'MKQKINSKTLLSDILNLTGAEVILSKYKVPCLTCPMAQYEMQSLTIGDVCKMYGLDLPKLLVELNKLVK' A
#
# COMPACT_ATOMS: atom_id res chain seq x y z
N MET A 1 -8.24 -17.97 -1.62
CA MET A 1 -7.69 -17.45 -2.89
C MET A 1 -6.80 -16.27 -2.55
N LYS A 2 -5.48 -16.36 -2.79
CA LYS A 2 -4.54 -15.26 -2.51
C LYS A 2 -4.77 -14.16 -3.57
N GLN A 3 -5.43 -13.06 -3.18
CA GLN A 3 -5.73 -11.96 -4.09
C GLN A 3 -4.44 -11.22 -4.47
N LYS A 4 -4.17 -11.14 -5.77
CA LYS A 4 -3.05 -10.37 -6.31
C LYS A 4 -3.29 -8.87 -6.04
N ILE A 5 -2.33 -8.21 -5.39
CA ILE A 5 -2.40 -6.77 -5.12
C ILE A 5 -2.27 -6.01 -6.44
N ASN A 6 -3.14 -5.03 -6.64
CA ASN A 6 -3.12 -4.15 -7.81
C ASN A 6 -3.37 -2.70 -7.38
N SER A 7 -3.37 -1.77 -8.35
CA SER A 7 -3.52 -0.35 -8.06
C SER A 7 -4.84 0.02 -7.39
N LYS A 8 -5.88 -0.80 -7.51
CA LYS A 8 -7.20 -0.60 -6.92
C LYS A 8 -7.35 -1.27 -5.55
N THR A 9 -6.33 -1.98 -5.09
CA THR A 9 -6.34 -2.59 -3.75
C THR A 9 -6.29 -1.48 -2.70
N LEU A 10 -7.16 -1.57 -1.70
CA LEU A 10 -7.20 -0.64 -0.59
C LEU A 10 -5.90 -0.71 0.21
N LEU A 11 -5.44 0.44 0.70
CA LEU A 11 -4.24 0.46 1.52
C LEU A 11 -4.45 -0.27 2.84
N SER A 12 -5.66 -0.22 3.40
CA SER A 12 -6.04 -0.97 4.60
C SER A 12 -5.84 -2.49 4.43
N ASP A 13 -6.25 -3.07 3.29
CA ASP A 13 -6.03 -4.49 2.99
C ASP A 13 -4.56 -4.84 2.89
N ILE A 14 -3.75 -3.93 2.34
CA ILE A 14 -2.30 -4.11 2.23
C ILE A 14 -1.64 -4.04 3.61
N LEU A 15 -2.07 -3.11 4.48
CA LEU A 15 -1.56 -2.96 5.83
C LEU A 15 -1.86 -4.17 6.73
N ASN A 16 -2.92 -4.92 6.44
CA ASN A 16 -3.22 -6.18 7.11
C ASN A 16 -2.23 -7.31 6.75
N LEU A 17 -1.36 -7.14 5.74
CA LEU A 17 -0.35 -8.12 5.39
C LEU A 17 0.89 -7.97 6.27
N THR A 18 1.30 -9.06 6.90
CA THR A 18 2.55 -9.13 7.66
C THR A 18 3.75 -8.75 6.78
N GLY A 19 4.46 -7.69 7.16
CA GLY A 19 5.63 -7.18 6.44
C GLY A 19 5.34 -6.12 5.37
N ALA A 20 4.07 -5.80 5.08
CA ALA A 20 3.75 -4.72 4.15
C ALA A 20 4.22 -3.35 4.64
N GLU A 21 4.17 -3.11 5.96
CA GLU A 21 4.69 -1.87 6.58
C GLU A 21 6.15 -1.60 6.21
N VAL A 22 6.99 -2.64 6.15
CA VAL A 22 8.42 -2.53 5.83
C VAL A 22 8.60 -2.14 4.36
N ILE A 23 7.81 -2.74 3.47
CA ILE A 23 7.82 -2.41 2.06
C ILE A 23 7.33 -0.97 1.86
N LEU A 24 6.17 -0.61 2.42
CA LEU A 24 5.60 0.74 2.29
C LEU A 24 6.58 1.80 2.84
N SER A 25 7.24 1.53 3.96
CA SER A 25 8.28 2.40 4.54
C SER A 25 9.50 2.52 3.64
N LYS A 26 9.96 1.42 3.01
CA LYS A 26 11.08 1.42 2.05
C LYS A 26 10.78 2.30 0.82
N TYR A 27 9.52 2.32 0.39
CA TYR A 27 9.05 3.17 -0.71
C TYR A 27 8.68 4.60 -0.27
N LYS A 28 8.97 4.97 0.98
CA LYS A 28 8.70 6.30 1.57
C LYS A 28 7.22 6.71 1.46
N VAL A 29 6.30 5.74 1.58
CA VAL A 29 4.87 6.06 1.69
C VAL A 29 4.67 6.83 3.00
N PRO A 30 4.34 8.13 2.96
CA PRO A 30 4.21 8.90 4.19
C PRO A 30 2.88 8.57 4.89
N CYS A 31 2.81 8.95 6.16
CA CYS A 31 1.57 8.97 6.94
C CYS A 31 0.90 7.61 7.23
N LEU A 32 1.60 6.46 7.10
CA LEU A 32 1.07 5.13 7.49
C LEU A 32 0.54 5.08 8.94
N THR A 33 1.06 5.94 9.81
CA THR A 33 0.74 6.02 11.24
C THR A 33 -0.06 7.27 11.62
N CYS A 34 -0.39 8.15 10.68
CA CYS A 34 -1.17 9.36 10.99
C CYS A 34 -2.65 9.00 11.11
N PRO A 35 -3.36 9.43 12.17
CA PRO A 35 -4.75 9.05 12.40
C PRO A 35 -5.70 9.50 11.26
N MET A 36 -5.44 10.67 10.68
CA MET A 36 -6.19 11.17 9.53
C MET A 36 -5.98 10.32 8.28
N ALA A 37 -4.73 9.95 8.02
CA ALA A 37 -4.39 9.10 6.89
C ALA A 37 -4.93 7.67 7.08
N GLN A 38 -4.88 7.10 8.28
CA GLN A 38 -5.50 5.79 8.57
C GLN A 38 -7.01 5.77 8.35
N TYR A 39 -7.70 6.89 8.63
CA TYR A 39 -9.11 7.05 8.33
C TYR A 39 -9.35 7.09 6.81
N GLU A 40 -8.57 7.90 6.07
CA GLU A 40 -8.67 8.00 4.61
C GLU A 40 -8.25 6.70 3.89
N MET A 41 -7.30 5.93 4.45
CA MET A 41 -6.80 4.66 3.93
C MET A 41 -7.84 3.55 3.85
N GLN A 42 -8.97 3.67 4.55
CA GLN A 42 -10.11 2.78 4.37
C GLN A 42 -10.80 2.97 3.01
N SER A 43 -10.61 4.13 2.38
CA SER A 43 -11.17 4.47 1.07
C SER A 43 -10.10 4.71 -0.01
N LEU A 44 -8.85 4.98 0.39
CA LEU A 44 -7.74 5.20 -0.55
C LEU A 44 -7.13 3.88 -1.02
N THR A 45 -6.92 3.79 -2.33
CA THR A 45 -6.19 2.68 -2.94
C THR A 45 -4.68 2.97 -2.96
N ILE A 46 -3.86 1.92 -3.06
CA ILE A 46 -2.41 2.12 -3.21
C ILE A 46 -2.05 2.92 -4.47
N GLY A 47 -2.87 2.84 -5.51
CA GLY A 47 -2.72 3.63 -6.72
C GLY A 47 -2.89 5.13 -6.47
N ASP A 48 -3.88 5.51 -5.66
CA ASP A 48 -4.13 6.91 -5.31
C ASP A 48 -3.00 7.48 -4.47
N VAL A 49 -2.54 6.72 -3.45
CA VAL A 49 -1.40 7.10 -2.61
C VAL A 49 -0.14 7.28 -3.46
N CYS A 50 0.15 6.33 -4.36
CA CYS A 50 1.32 6.46 -5.23
C CYS A 50 1.21 7.66 -6.17
N LYS A 51 0.02 8.00 -6.67
CA LYS A 51 -0.18 9.19 -7.50
C LYS A 51 -0.02 10.49 -6.70
N MET A 52 -0.61 10.57 -5.51
CA MET A 52 -0.54 11.74 -4.64
C MET A 52 0.89 12.07 -4.23
N TYR A 53 1.67 11.04 -3.89
CA TYR A 53 3.04 11.21 -3.39
C TYR A 53 4.12 10.98 -4.47
N GLY A 54 3.74 10.73 -5.73
CA GLY A 54 4.68 10.50 -6.83
C GLY A 54 5.54 9.24 -6.65
N LEU A 55 4.98 8.18 -6.06
CA LEU A 55 5.68 6.92 -5.78
C LEU A 55 5.64 5.97 -6.99
N ASP A 56 6.63 5.10 -7.07
CA ASP A 56 6.74 4.09 -8.13
C ASP A 56 5.80 2.90 -7.85
N LEU A 57 4.53 3.09 -8.21
CA LEU A 57 3.46 2.09 -8.09
C LEU A 57 3.84 0.72 -8.69
N PRO A 58 4.33 0.59 -9.94
CA PRO A 58 4.60 -0.72 -10.50
C PRO A 58 5.69 -1.48 -9.73
N LYS A 59 6.76 -0.81 -9.28
CA LYS A 59 7.77 -1.47 -8.43
C LYS A 59 7.21 -1.89 -7.07
N LEU A 60 6.41 -1.02 -6.44
CA LEU A 60 5.78 -1.31 -5.16
C LEU A 60 4.85 -2.52 -5.26
N LEU A 61 4.01 -2.59 -6.30
CA LEU A 61 3.12 -3.73 -6.53
C LEU A 61 3.88 -5.05 -6.69
N VAL A 62 5.03 -5.04 -7.36
CA VAL A 62 5.87 -6.25 -7.50
C VAL A 62 6.36 -6.74 -6.14
N GLU A 63 6.85 -5.85 -5.28
CA GLU A 63 7.31 -6.22 -3.93
C GLU A 63 6.14 -6.67 -3.04
N LEU A 64 5.02 -5.95 -3.03
CA LEU A 64 3.83 -6.32 -2.25
C LEU A 64 3.27 -7.69 -2.66
N ASN A 65 3.24 -7.99 -3.97
CA ASN A 65 2.80 -9.31 -4.45
C ASN A 65 3.73 -10.46 -4.06
N LYS A 66 4.97 -10.20 -3.65
CA LYS A 66 5.85 -11.24 -3.09
C LYS A 66 5.38 -11.69 -1.70
N LEU A 67 4.71 -10.83 -0.94
CA LEU A 67 4.15 -11.19 0.38
C LEU A 67 2.91 -12.08 0.27
N VAL A 68 2.16 -11.94 -0.83
CA VAL A 68 0.91 -12.68 -1.06
C VAL A 68 1.15 -13.99 -1.83
N LYS A 69 2.39 -14.31 -2.20
CA LYS A 69 2.78 -15.57 -2.84
C LYS A 69 2.67 -16.73 -1.87
#